data_AF-A0A7Y6D1V7-F1
#
_entry.id   AF-A0A7Y6D1V7-F1
#
_cell.length_a   1.000
_cell.length_b   1.000
_cell.length_c   1.000
_cell.angle_alpha   90.00
_cell.angle_beta   90.00
_cell.angle_gamma   90.00
#
_symmetry.space_group_name_H-M   'P 1'
#
loop_
_entity.id
_entity.type
_entity.pdbx_description
1 polymer ?
#
loop_
_entity_poly.entity_id
_entity_poly.type
_entity_poly.pdbx_seq_one_letter_code
_entity_poly.pdbx_strand_id
1 'polypeptide(L)'
;MPLIVTMARLPLSGSVLALALAATFVLPAAADEPPGGYPSWAEVQAAEDSESAKAAEIATITGLLSSLEAESEAAGDAAVRSAAGYAAADAALQASAARVDTLSVRAAHANAELTRYRKDLGALAVQSYKTGGTNTGFFVALDALESNSVQGLNLVKLAGDKTATLVTNAAAAEKAATAFAEQEKLARSERERLSGEAGARLEAASSARDGLARQVAEEQRKGTELTAQLATLKGTTAALEGEYRQGQAAQAAYVAAQAAKRAAAEEQARREADAAATAAAAAAQQPNAAPARPVGPAPANPVQPNPVPPRP
;
A
#
# COMPACT_ATOMS: atom_id res chain seq x y z
N MET A 1 28.50 33.57 -4.02
CA MET A 1 27.26 32.84 -4.38
C MET A 1 27.27 31.49 -3.68
N PRO A 2 26.47 31.25 -2.63
CA PRO A 2 26.22 29.90 -2.15
C PRO A 2 24.87 29.40 -2.69
N LEU A 3 24.89 28.26 -3.38
CA LEU A 3 23.70 27.55 -3.86
C LEU A 3 23.03 26.85 -2.68
N ILE A 4 21.85 27.35 -2.31
CA ILE A 4 20.96 26.75 -1.30
C ILE A 4 20.18 25.63 -1.99
N VAL A 5 20.56 24.37 -1.76
CA VAL A 5 19.78 23.21 -2.20
C VAL A 5 18.65 22.99 -1.20
N THR A 6 17.45 23.37 -1.59
CA THR A 6 16.22 23.17 -0.80
C THR A 6 15.70 21.75 -1.05
N MET A 7 15.91 20.84 -0.11
CA MET A 7 15.32 19.50 -0.15
C MET A 7 13.90 19.57 0.44
N ALA A 8 12.89 19.47 -0.43
CA ALA A 8 11.49 19.36 -0.04
C ALA A 8 11.26 18.02 0.69
N ARG A 9 10.90 18.09 1.97
CA ARG A 9 10.41 16.95 2.75
C ARG A 9 8.90 16.83 2.54
N LEU A 10 8.46 15.82 1.78
CA LEU A 10 7.04 15.43 1.79
C LEU A 10 6.77 14.55 3.02
N PRO A 11 5.64 14.74 3.72
CA PRO A 11 5.27 13.93 4.87
C PRO A 11 4.86 12.52 4.43
N LEU A 12 5.54 11.50 4.96
CA LEU A 12 5.07 10.12 4.92
C LEU A 12 3.83 9.99 5.80
N SER A 13 2.65 9.98 5.18
CA SER A 13 1.45 9.43 5.80
C SER A 13 1.55 7.91 5.75
N GLY A 14 1.77 7.29 6.90
CA GLY A 14 1.78 5.84 7.06
C GLY A 14 0.37 5.27 6.95
N SER A 15 0.00 4.83 5.75
CA SER A 15 -1.17 3.98 5.55
C SER A 15 -0.74 2.52 5.62
N VAL A 16 -1.02 1.88 6.76
CA VAL A 16 -1.01 0.42 6.87
C VAL A 16 -2.21 -0.09 6.10
N LEU A 17 -2.02 -0.43 4.82
CA LEU A 17 -3.04 -1.08 4.01
C LEU A 17 -2.86 -2.60 4.14
N ALA A 18 -3.50 -3.19 5.15
CA ALA A 18 -3.64 -4.63 5.25
C ALA A 18 -4.81 -5.05 4.35
N LEU A 19 -4.52 -5.47 3.12
CA LEU A 19 -5.51 -6.07 2.22
C LEU A 19 -5.12 -7.52 1.96
N ALA A 20 -5.77 -8.44 2.66
CA ALA A 20 -5.70 -9.86 2.39
C ALA A 20 -6.52 -10.16 1.12
N LEU A 21 -5.88 -10.16 -0.05
CA LEU A 21 -6.47 -10.69 -1.27
C LEU A 21 -6.16 -12.18 -1.38
N ALA A 22 -7.13 -13.02 -1.04
CA ALA A 22 -7.17 -14.39 -1.52
C ALA A 22 -7.53 -14.33 -3.03
N ALA A 23 -6.50 -14.27 -3.88
CA ALA A 23 -6.68 -14.28 -5.33
C ALA A 23 -6.70 -15.74 -5.84
N THR A 24 -7.89 -16.31 -5.98
CA THR A 24 -8.08 -17.48 -6.85
C THR A 24 -7.87 -17.03 -8.29
N PHE A 25 -6.78 -17.49 -8.89
CA PHE A 25 -6.42 -17.25 -10.29
C PHE A 25 -7.36 -18.08 -11.18
N VAL A 26 -8.39 -17.45 -11.73
CA VAL A 26 -9.24 -18.08 -12.75
C VAL A 26 -8.78 -17.52 -14.09
N LEU A 27 -8.06 -18.35 -14.86
CA LEU A 27 -7.78 -18.05 -16.26
C LEU A 27 -9.11 -17.92 -17.01
N PRO A 28 -9.25 -16.94 -17.93
CA PRO A 28 -10.45 -16.88 -18.76
C PRO A 28 -10.53 -18.17 -19.58
N ALA A 29 -11.64 -18.89 -19.43
CA ALA A 29 -11.96 -19.99 -20.33
C ALA A 29 -11.95 -19.44 -21.77
N ALA A 30 -11.31 -20.17 -22.69
CA ALA A 30 -11.45 -19.89 -24.10
C ALA A 30 -12.95 -19.93 -24.45
N ALA A 31 -13.41 -18.99 -25.27
CA ALA A 31 -14.79 -18.94 -25.74
C ALA A 31 -15.14 -20.29 -26.37
N ASP A 32 -15.97 -21.06 -25.66
CA ASP A 32 -16.54 -22.29 -26.16
C ASP A 32 -17.68 -21.88 -27.10
N GLU A 33 -17.67 -22.38 -28.34
CA GLU A 33 -18.79 -22.11 -29.25
C GLU A 33 -20.10 -22.59 -28.61
N PRO A 34 -21.22 -21.85 -28.79
CA PRO A 34 -22.49 -22.28 -28.23
C PRO A 34 -22.83 -23.69 -28.75
N PRO A 35 -23.38 -24.58 -27.90
CA PRO A 35 -23.76 -25.92 -28.34
C PRO A 35 -24.81 -25.81 -29.46
N GLY A 36 -24.42 -26.16 -30.68
CA GLY A 36 -25.22 -26.02 -31.90
C GLY A 36 -24.74 -24.94 -32.89
N GLY A 37 -23.78 -24.10 -32.49
CA GLY A 37 -23.21 -23.05 -33.33
C GLY A 37 -24.11 -21.82 -33.51
N TYR A 38 -23.70 -20.93 -34.41
CA TYR A 38 -24.50 -19.76 -34.81
C TYR A 38 -25.39 -20.12 -36.00
N PRO A 39 -26.66 -19.69 -36.01
CA PRO A 39 -27.55 -19.96 -37.13
C PRO A 39 -27.04 -19.33 -38.42
N SER A 40 -27.13 -20.11 -39.49
CA SER A 40 -26.77 -19.69 -40.84
C SER A 40 -27.91 -18.92 -41.49
N TRP A 41 -27.58 -18.09 -42.48
CA TRP A 41 -28.58 -17.36 -43.27
C TRP A 41 -29.63 -18.27 -43.93
N ALA A 42 -29.24 -19.49 -44.34
CA ALA A 42 -30.16 -20.45 -44.92
C ALA A 42 -31.17 -20.98 -43.89
N GLU A 43 -30.75 -21.19 -42.65
CA GLU A 43 -31.63 -21.61 -41.55
C GLU A 43 -32.58 -20.49 -41.14
N VAL A 44 -32.09 -19.25 -41.07
CA VAL A 44 -32.90 -18.05 -40.80
C VAL A 44 -34.00 -17.90 -41.86
N GLN A 45 -33.66 -18.07 -43.14
CA GLN A 45 -34.62 -17.94 -44.23
C GLN A 45 -35.63 -19.10 -44.24
N ALA A 46 -35.21 -20.32 -43.96
CA ALA A 46 -36.12 -21.46 -43.82
C ALA A 46 -37.09 -21.31 -42.63
N ALA A 47 -36.65 -20.66 -41.55
CA ALA A 47 -37.49 -20.37 -40.40
C ALA A 47 -38.57 -19.32 -40.69
N GLU A 48 -38.40 -18.46 -41.71
CA GLU A 48 -39.40 -17.44 -42.06
C GLU A 48 -40.74 -18.02 -42.54
N ASP A 49 -40.72 -19.20 -43.13
CA ASP A 49 -41.90 -19.86 -43.70
C ASP A 49 -42.85 -20.46 -42.64
N SER A 50 -42.47 -20.43 -41.36
CA SER A 50 -43.28 -20.94 -40.25
C SER A 50 -43.24 -20.00 -39.04
N GLU A 51 -44.41 -19.56 -38.58
CA GLU A 51 -44.54 -18.71 -37.38
C GLU A 51 -43.86 -19.33 -36.15
N SER A 52 -43.99 -20.65 -35.96
CA SER A 52 -43.34 -21.34 -34.84
C SER A 52 -41.82 -21.43 -35.00
N ALA A 53 -41.32 -21.63 -36.22
CA ALA A 53 -39.88 -21.70 -36.47
C ALA A 53 -39.24 -20.31 -36.34
N LYS A 54 -39.87 -19.29 -36.91
CA LYS A 54 -39.50 -17.88 -36.77
C LYS A 54 -39.41 -17.46 -35.30
N ALA A 55 -40.42 -17.79 -34.48
CA ALA A 55 -40.42 -17.48 -33.06
C ALA A 55 -39.27 -18.18 -32.30
N ALA A 56 -39.00 -19.45 -32.63
CA ALA A 56 -37.88 -20.18 -32.05
C ALA A 56 -36.52 -19.57 -32.43
N GLU A 57 -36.35 -19.21 -33.69
CA GLU A 57 -35.10 -18.62 -34.21
C GLU A 57 -34.83 -17.24 -33.61
N ILE A 58 -35.87 -16.40 -33.48
CA ILE A 58 -35.78 -15.11 -32.77
C ILE A 58 -35.30 -15.32 -31.33
N ALA A 59 -35.82 -16.32 -30.63
CA ALA A 59 -35.41 -16.62 -29.25
C ALA A 59 -33.95 -17.08 -29.19
N THR A 60 -33.53 -17.96 -30.10
CA THR A 60 -32.13 -18.41 -30.22
C THR A 60 -31.18 -17.23 -30.46
N ILE A 61 -31.44 -16.41 -31.48
CA ILE A 61 -30.60 -15.25 -31.82
C ILE A 61 -30.55 -14.24 -30.67
N THR A 62 -31.68 -13.96 -30.02
CA THR A 62 -31.72 -13.06 -28.85
C THR A 62 -30.89 -13.61 -27.69
N GLY A 63 -30.94 -14.92 -27.47
CA GLY A 63 -30.11 -15.61 -26.48
C GLY A 63 -28.62 -15.50 -26.80
N LEU A 64 -28.21 -15.80 -28.04
CA LEU A 64 -26.83 -15.68 -28.51
C LEU A 64 -26.29 -14.25 -28.35
N LEU A 65 -27.10 -13.27 -28.73
CA LEU A 65 -26.77 -11.85 -28.59
C LEU A 65 -26.60 -11.41 -27.13
N SER A 66 -27.38 -11.98 -26.21
CA SER A 66 -27.26 -11.71 -24.77
C SER A 66 -26.03 -12.38 -24.16
N SER A 67 -25.70 -13.60 -24.60
CA SER A 67 -24.48 -14.30 -24.19
C SER A 67 -23.24 -13.54 -24.63
N LEU A 68 -23.21 -13.03 -25.86
CA LEU A 68 -22.11 -12.24 -26.40
C LEU A 68 -21.82 -10.99 -25.54
N GLU A 69 -22.89 -10.29 -25.16
CA GLU A 69 -22.82 -9.10 -24.31
C GLU A 69 -22.31 -9.45 -22.90
N ALA A 70 -22.82 -10.54 -22.31
CA ALA A 70 -22.36 -11.03 -21.01
C ALA A 70 -20.89 -11.49 -21.02
N GLU A 71 -20.43 -12.11 -22.10
CA GLU A 71 -19.02 -12.49 -22.26
C GLU A 71 -18.09 -11.27 -22.36
N SER A 72 -18.51 -10.24 -23.10
CA SER A 72 -17.79 -8.95 -23.18
C SER A 72 -17.73 -8.24 -21.83
N GLU A 73 -18.84 -8.21 -21.10
CA GLU A 73 -18.88 -7.69 -19.73
C GLU A 73 -17.92 -8.47 -18.81
N ALA A 74 -17.96 -9.80 -18.86
CA ALA A 74 -17.09 -10.65 -18.06
C ALA A 74 -15.60 -10.47 -18.39
N ALA A 75 -15.26 -10.32 -19.68
CA ALA A 75 -13.91 -10.00 -20.12
C ALA A 75 -13.47 -8.61 -19.65
N GLY A 76 -14.39 -7.62 -19.68
CA GLY A 76 -14.18 -6.28 -19.15
C GLY A 76 -13.87 -6.29 -17.66
N ASP A 77 -14.69 -6.99 -16.88
CA ASP A 77 -14.49 -7.18 -15.44
C ASP A 77 -13.19 -7.92 -15.10
N ALA A 78 -12.82 -8.91 -15.91
CA ALA A 78 -11.52 -9.60 -15.76
C ALA A 78 -10.36 -8.63 -16.01
N ALA A 79 -10.43 -7.80 -17.04
CA ALA A 79 -9.41 -6.80 -17.35
C ALA A 79 -9.29 -5.74 -16.24
N VAL A 80 -10.42 -5.20 -15.75
CA VAL A 80 -10.44 -4.23 -14.66
C VAL A 80 -9.87 -4.82 -13.37
N ARG A 81 -10.29 -6.03 -12.98
CA ARG A 81 -9.77 -6.71 -11.78
C ARG A 81 -8.27 -6.97 -11.89
N SER A 82 -7.80 -7.39 -13.05
CA SER A 82 -6.38 -7.67 -13.27
C SER A 82 -5.54 -6.40 -13.24
N ALA A 83 -6.04 -5.32 -13.85
CA ALA A 83 -5.40 -3.99 -13.78
C ALA A 83 -5.33 -3.46 -12.35
N ALA A 84 -6.41 -3.59 -11.56
CA ALA A 84 -6.41 -3.21 -10.15
C ALA A 84 -5.42 -4.06 -9.33
N GLY A 85 -5.36 -5.37 -9.61
CA GLY A 85 -4.41 -6.29 -8.98
C GLY A 85 -2.95 -5.96 -9.29
N TYR A 86 -2.65 -5.50 -10.53
CA TYR A 86 -1.33 -4.98 -10.89
C TYR A 86 -1.02 -3.66 -10.18
N ALA A 87 -1.94 -2.70 -10.19
CA ALA A 87 -1.74 -1.41 -9.53
C ALA A 87 -1.43 -1.56 -8.02
N ALA A 88 -2.13 -2.49 -7.34
CA ALA A 88 -1.85 -2.79 -5.94
C ALA A 88 -0.46 -3.42 -5.74
N ALA A 89 -0.04 -4.34 -6.62
CA ALA A 89 1.28 -4.96 -6.56
C ALA A 89 2.41 -3.95 -6.84
N ASP A 90 2.22 -3.06 -7.81
CA ASP A 90 3.18 -1.99 -8.11
C ASP A 90 3.31 -1.02 -6.93
N ALA A 91 2.20 -0.60 -6.32
CA ALA A 91 2.23 0.25 -5.13
C ALA A 91 3.00 -0.40 -3.97
N ALA A 92 2.82 -1.70 -3.74
CA ALA A 92 3.56 -2.45 -2.73
C ALA A 92 5.06 -2.52 -3.06
N LEU A 93 5.42 -2.74 -4.33
CA LEU A 93 6.80 -2.72 -4.80
C LEU A 93 7.46 -1.36 -4.56
N GLN A 94 6.78 -0.25 -4.90
CA GLN A 94 7.28 1.11 -4.69
C GLN A 94 7.49 1.41 -3.19
N ALA A 95 6.53 1.02 -2.35
CA ALA A 95 6.68 1.17 -0.90
C ALA A 95 7.88 0.37 -0.35
N SER A 96 8.11 -0.85 -0.87
CA SER A 96 9.27 -1.67 -0.52
C SER A 96 10.58 -1.05 -1.00
N ALA A 97 10.62 -0.48 -2.20
CA ALA A 97 11.78 0.24 -2.73
C ALA A 97 12.16 1.43 -1.82
N ALA A 98 11.19 2.27 -1.45
CA ALA A 98 11.41 3.39 -0.53
C ALA A 98 11.93 2.94 0.85
N ARG A 99 11.45 1.78 1.34
CA ARG A 99 11.94 1.18 2.58
C ARG A 99 13.39 0.70 2.45
N VAL A 100 13.76 0.07 1.34
CA VAL A 100 15.14 -0.33 1.05
C VAL A 100 16.06 0.89 1.03
N ASP A 101 15.67 1.97 0.37
CA ASP A 101 16.48 3.20 0.29
C ASP A 101 16.70 3.82 1.69
N THR A 102 15.64 3.86 2.49
CA THR A 102 15.72 4.34 3.88
C THR A 102 16.67 3.48 4.73
N LEU A 103 16.61 2.16 4.59
CA LEU A 103 17.47 1.23 5.32
C LEU A 103 18.92 1.29 4.83
N SER A 104 19.14 1.48 3.54
CA SER A 104 20.46 1.68 2.94
C SER A 104 21.17 2.88 3.54
N VAL A 105 20.48 4.02 3.62
CA VAL A 105 21.03 5.23 4.24
C VAL A 105 21.37 5.00 5.72
N ARG A 106 20.49 4.31 6.47
CA ARG A 106 20.73 4.00 7.89
C ARG A 106 21.89 3.03 8.09
N ALA A 107 21.99 2.00 7.26
CA ALA A 107 23.09 1.03 7.30
C ALA A 107 24.42 1.70 6.98
N ALA A 108 24.46 2.54 5.94
CA ALA A 108 25.66 3.31 5.58
C ALA A 108 26.10 4.24 6.72
N HIS A 109 25.16 4.97 7.33
CA HIS A 109 25.46 5.84 8.47
C HIS A 109 25.99 5.05 9.68
N ALA A 110 25.34 3.94 10.05
CA ALA A 110 25.78 3.11 11.16
C ALA A 110 27.17 2.50 10.91
N ASN A 111 27.46 2.09 9.68
CA ASN A 111 28.78 1.57 9.29
C ASN A 111 29.87 2.65 9.30
N ALA A 112 29.53 3.89 8.94
CA ALA A 112 30.46 5.02 9.03
C ALA A 112 30.83 5.33 10.50
N GLU A 113 29.84 5.36 11.39
CA GLU A 113 30.07 5.53 12.83
C GLU A 113 30.89 4.38 13.44
N LEU A 114 30.60 3.14 13.05
CA LEU A 114 31.40 1.98 13.46
C LEU A 114 32.85 2.10 12.99
N THR A 115 33.08 2.48 11.73
CA THR A 115 34.42 2.71 11.17
C THR A 115 35.17 3.79 11.94
N ARG A 116 34.50 4.88 12.32
CA ARG A 116 35.07 5.94 13.15
C ARG A 116 35.50 5.41 14.52
N TYR A 117 34.62 4.71 15.23
CA TYR A 117 34.96 4.14 16.55
C TYR A 117 36.07 3.11 16.48
N ARG A 118 36.11 2.26 15.44
CA ARG A 118 37.21 1.32 15.20
C ARG A 118 38.54 2.03 14.96
N LYS A 119 38.53 3.16 14.24
CA LYS A 119 39.72 4.00 14.04
C LYS A 119 40.20 4.62 15.35
N ASP A 120 39.28 5.15 16.17
CA ASP A 120 39.60 5.74 17.47
C ASP A 120 40.17 4.69 18.44
N LEU A 121 39.59 3.49 18.47
CA LEU A 121 40.10 2.35 19.24
C LEU A 121 41.48 1.89 18.73
N GLY A 122 41.67 1.84 17.40
CA GLY A 122 42.96 1.50 16.80
C GLY A 122 44.04 2.52 17.14
N ALA A 123 43.71 3.82 17.10
CA ALA A 123 44.63 4.89 17.51
C ALA A 123 44.99 4.78 19.00
N LEU A 124 44.03 4.47 19.86
CA LEU A 124 44.27 4.22 21.28
C LEU A 124 45.20 3.01 21.49
N ALA A 125 44.96 1.91 20.78
CA ALA A 125 45.82 0.72 20.85
C ALA A 125 47.26 1.02 20.39
N VAL A 126 47.42 1.77 19.29
CA VAL A 126 48.75 2.21 18.81
C VAL A 126 49.44 3.12 19.83
N GLN A 127 48.72 4.06 20.44
CA GLN A 127 49.28 4.93 21.47
C GLN A 127 49.73 4.12 22.68
N SER A 128 48.90 3.18 23.16
CA SER A 128 49.23 2.28 24.27
C SER A 128 50.47 1.42 23.97
N TYR A 129 50.62 0.95 22.73
CA TYR A 129 51.80 0.21 22.29
C TYR A 129 53.06 1.08 22.24
N LYS A 130 52.96 2.30 21.69
CA LYS A 130 54.09 3.26 21.64
C LYS A 130 54.57 3.69 23.02
N THR A 131 53.66 3.78 24.00
CA THR A 131 54.01 4.02 25.41
C THR A 131 54.51 2.76 26.13
N GLY A 132 54.80 1.68 25.39
CA GLY A 132 55.52 0.51 25.87
C GLY A 132 54.67 -0.57 26.54
N GLY A 133 53.33 -0.54 26.45
CA GLY A 133 52.42 -1.47 27.16
C GLY A 133 52.44 -1.35 28.69
N THR A 134 53.54 -0.84 29.24
CA THR A 134 53.76 -0.37 30.60
C THR A 134 53.21 1.04 30.71
N ASN A 135 51.87 1.12 30.62
CA ASN A 135 51.04 1.95 31.48
C ASN A 135 51.78 3.20 32.01
N THR A 136 52.17 4.14 31.14
CA THR A 136 52.73 5.43 31.59
C THR A 136 51.72 6.10 32.52
N GLY A 137 50.42 5.83 32.31
CA GLY A 137 49.33 6.13 33.24
C GLY A 137 49.41 5.42 34.59
N PHE A 138 49.99 4.22 34.73
CA PHE A 138 50.27 3.57 36.02
C PHE A 138 51.41 4.26 36.76
N PHE A 139 52.52 4.58 36.09
CA PHE A 139 53.61 5.31 36.74
C PHE A 139 53.18 6.74 37.10
N VAL A 140 52.39 7.41 36.27
CA VAL A 140 51.76 8.70 36.59
C VAL A 140 50.69 8.58 37.68
N ALA A 141 49.91 7.50 37.71
CA ALA A 141 48.95 7.24 38.79
C ALA A 141 49.65 6.94 40.12
N LEU A 142 50.75 6.18 40.08
CA LEU A 142 51.56 5.81 41.24
C LEU A 142 52.30 7.03 41.79
N ASP A 143 52.89 7.86 40.92
CA ASP A 143 53.48 9.16 41.27
C ASP A 143 52.43 10.14 41.82
N ALA A 144 51.23 10.21 41.23
CA ALA A 144 50.13 11.02 41.76
C ALA A 144 49.63 10.52 43.12
N LEU A 145 49.69 9.22 43.38
CA LEU A 145 49.32 8.62 44.65
C LEU A 145 50.39 8.84 45.73
N GLU A 146 51.68 8.72 45.37
CA GLU A 146 52.81 9.04 46.26
C GLU A 146 52.87 10.55 46.59
N SER A 147 52.54 11.41 45.64
CA SER A 147 52.52 12.88 45.83
C SER A 147 51.19 13.43 46.35
N ASN A 148 50.19 12.57 46.62
CA ASN A 148 48.83 12.92 47.03
C ASN A 148 48.14 13.95 46.10
N SER A 149 48.47 13.91 44.81
CA SER A 149 47.95 14.81 43.77
C SER A 149 46.58 14.36 43.28
N VAL A 150 45.53 15.00 43.81
CA VAL A 150 44.14 14.79 43.39
C VAL A 150 43.94 15.04 41.88
N GLN A 151 44.71 15.97 41.29
CA GLN A 151 44.64 16.26 39.86
C GLN A 151 45.14 15.09 38.99
N GLY A 152 46.21 14.41 39.39
CA GLY A 152 46.74 13.25 38.67
C GLY A 152 45.76 12.07 38.67
N LEU A 153 45.15 11.78 39.82
CA LEU A 153 44.13 10.73 39.96
C LEU A 153 42.86 11.04 39.13
N ASN A 154 42.42 12.30 39.10
CA ASN A 154 41.29 12.72 38.28
C ASN A 154 41.54 12.55 36.78
N LEU A 155 42.77 12.81 36.31
CA LEU A 155 43.15 12.63 34.90
C LEU A 155 43.14 11.16 34.49
N VAL A 156 43.67 10.27 35.35
CA VAL A 156 43.67 8.82 35.12
C VAL A 156 42.25 8.27 35.07
N LYS A 157 41.40 8.68 36.03
CA LYS A 157 39.97 8.31 36.03
C LYS A 157 39.28 8.78 34.75
N LEU A 158 39.46 10.05 34.37
CA LEU A 158 38.85 10.61 33.17
C LEU A 158 39.29 9.87 31.89
N ALA A 159 40.56 9.49 31.78
CA ALA A 159 41.06 8.71 30.65
C ALA A 159 40.48 7.29 30.62
N GLY A 160 40.35 6.65 31.78
CA GLY A 160 39.69 5.35 31.93
C GLY A 160 38.21 5.40 31.54
N ASP A 161 37.47 6.37 32.05
CA ASP A 161 36.05 6.58 31.75
C ASP A 161 35.83 6.85 30.26
N LYS A 162 36.69 7.67 29.63
CA LYS A 162 36.65 7.93 28.18
C LYS A 162 36.94 6.67 27.36
N THR A 163 37.90 5.85 27.78
CA THR A 163 38.24 4.59 27.10
C THR A 163 37.11 3.57 27.23
N ALA A 164 36.56 3.40 28.43
CA ALA A 164 35.40 2.54 28.66
C ALA A 164 34.22 2.98 27.80
N THR A 165 33.92 4.29 27.78
CA THR A 165 32.87 4.88 26.94
C THR A 165 33.12 4.62 25.44
N LEU A 166 34.37 4.73 24.98
CA LEU A 166 34.71 4.46 23.59
C LEU A 166 34.46 3.00 23.21
N VAL A 167 34.85 2.05 24.06
CA VAL A 167 34.59 0.61 23.84
C VAL A 167 33.10 0.31 23.85
N THR A 168 32.34 0.86 24.80
CA THR A 168 30.88 0.66 24.85
C THR A 168 30.18 1.24 23.63
N ASN A 169 30.60 2.41 23.17
CA ASN A 169 30.04 3.05 21.97
C ASN A 169 30.39 2.27 20.70
N ALA A 170 31.62 1.77 20.58
CA ALA A 170 32.03 0.92 19.46
C ALA A 170 31.19 -0.36 19.39
N ALA A 171 31.00 -1.04 20.52
CA ALA A 171 30.17 -2.24 20.59
C ALA A 171 28.69 -1.96 20.28
N ALA A 172 28.16 -0.81 20.71
CA ALA A 172 26.80 -0.38 20.36
C ALA A 172 26.67 -0.05 18.86
N ALA A 173 27.65 0.65 18.29
CA ALA A 173 27.70 0.97 16.86
C ALA A 173 27.81 -0.30 16.00
N GLU A 174 28.57 -1.30 16.44
CA GLU A 174 28.67 -2.59 15.76
C GLU A 174 27.32 -3.30 15.71
N LYS A 175 26.64 -3.42 16.86
CA LYS A 175 25.30 -4.01 16.92
C LYS A 175 24.30 -3.26 16.03
N ALA A 176 24.35 -1.92 16.04
CA ALA A 176 23.49 -1.10 15.20
C ALA A 176 23.78 -1.31 13.70
N ALA A 177 25.05 -1.32 13.30
CA ALA A 177 25.45 -1.56 11.91
C ALA A 177 25.03 -2.94 11.42
N THR A 178 25.26 -4.00 12.21
CA THR A 178 24.80 -5.36 11.89
C THR A 178 23.27 -5.43 11.79
N ALA A 179 22.54 -4.82 12.73
CA ALA A 179 21.09 -4.83 12.71
C ALA A 179 20.51 -4.12 11.48
N PHE A 180 21.04 -2.95 11.10
CA PHE A 180 20.58 -2.25 9.90
C PHE A 180 20.97 -2.98 8.61
N ALA A 181 22.14 -3.61 8.55
CA ALA A 181 22.55 -4.41 7.40
C ALA A 181 21.62 -5.62 7.19
N GLU A 182 21.25 -6.33 8.26
CA GLU A 182 20.30 -7.45 8.16
C GLU A 182 18.88 -6.97 7.80
N GLN A 183 18.42 -5.87 8.37
CA GLN A 183 17.13 -5.27 7.99
C GLN A 183 17.10 -4.88 6.51
N GLU A 184 18.18 -4.26 6.03
CA GLU A 184 18.32 -3.88 4.62
C GLU A 184 18.31 -5.11 3.71
N LYS A 185 19.06 -6.16 4.06
CA LYS A 185 19.08 -7.42 3.32
C LYS A 185 17.70 -8.06 3.22
N LEU A 186 16.98 -8.14 4.34
CA LEU A 186 15.60 -8.65 4.37
C LEU A 186 14.66 -7.79 3.51
N ALA A 187 14.78 -6.46 3.59
CA ALA A 187 13.98 -5.55 2.77
C ALA A 187 14.28 -5.70 1.27
N ARG A 188 15.54 -5.92 0.88
CA ARG A 188 15.90 -6.18 -0.53
C ARG A 188 15.30 -7.49 -1.03
N SER A 189 15.36 -8.56 -0.23
CA SER A 189 14.76 -9.85 -0.58
C SER A 189 13.25 -9.73 -0.74
N GLU A 190 12.58 -8.99 0.14
CA GLU A 190 11.14 -8.74 0.02
C GLU A 190 10.80 -7.88 -1.22
N ARG A 191 11.61 -6.87 -1.53
CA ARG A 191 11.45 -6.08 -2.77
C ARG A 191 11.59 -6.96 -4.01
N GLU A 192 12.53 -7.90 -4.03
CA GLU A 192 12.71 -8.83 -5.14
C GLU A 192 11.50 -9.76 -5.31
N ARG A 193 10.97 -10.30 -4.19
CA ARG A 193 9.71 -11.06 -4.19
C ARG A 193 8.54 -10.24 -4.75
N LEU A 194 8.37 -9.01 -4.28
CA LEU A 194 7.33 -8.10 -4.74
C LEU A 194 7.50 -7.70 -6.22
N SER A 195 8.75 -7.60 -6.70
CA SER A 195 9.04 -7.35 -8.10
C SER A 195 8.57 -8.49 -8.98
N GLY A 196 8.80 -9.75 -8.56
CA GLY A 196 8.28 -10.93 -9.26
C GLY A 196 6.75 -10.97 -9.26
N GLU A 197 6.12 -10.65 -8.12
CA GLU A 197 4.66 -10.57 -8.00
C GLU A 197 4.06 -9.49 -8.91
N ALA A 198 4.63 -8.28 -8.92
CA ALA A 198 4.20 -7.19 -9.79
C ALA A 198 4.36 -7.56 -11.28
N GLY A 199 5.46 -8.23 -11.66
CA GLY A 199 5.67 -8.74 -13.01
C GLY A 199 4.62 -9.76 -13.43
N ALA A 200 4.31 -10.74 -12.57
CA ALA A 200 3.25 -11.72 -12.85
C ALA A 200 1.87 -11.08 -12.98
N ARG A 201 1.57 -10.06 -12.18
CA ARG A 201 0.29 -9.32 -12.26
C ARG A 201 0.21 -8.43 -13.50
N LEU A 202 1.32 -7.85 -13.94
CA LEU A 202 1.39 -7.11 -15.20
C LEU A 202 1.09 -8.01 -16.40
N GLU A 203 1.65 -9.22 -16.41
CA GLU A 203 1.39 -10.22 -17.46
C GLU A 203 -0.09 -10.63 -17.47
N ALA A 204 -0.66 -10.92 -16.29
CA ALA A 204 -2.08 -11.22 -16.15
C ALA A 204 -2.98 -10.07 -16.64
N ALA A 205 -2.65 -8.82 -16.30
CA ALA A 205 -3.37 -7.64 -16.76
C ALA A 205 -3.28 -7.45 -18.28
N SER A 206 -2.11 -7.71 -18.87
CA SER A 206 -1.90 -7.65 -20.31
C SER A 206 -2.71 -8.73 -21.04
N SER A 207 -2.64 -9.97 -20.55
CA SER A 207 -3.43 -11.09 -21.09
C SER A 207 -4.93 -10.84 -21.01
N ALA A 208 -5.42 -10.29 -19.89
CA ALA A 208 -6.83 -9.96 -19.72
C ALA A 208 -7.27 -8.83 -20.67
N ARG A 209 -6.44 -7.80 -20.88
CA ARG A 209 -6.69 -6.74 -21.85
C ARG A 209 -6.76 -7.28 -23.28
N ASP A 210 -5.84 -8.17 -23.64
CA ASP A 210 -5.82 -8.78 -24.98
C ASP A 210 -6.99 -9.75 -25.17
N GLY A 211 -7.44 -10.42 -24.09
CA GLY A 211 -8.70 -11.19 -24.05
C GLY A 211 -9.92 -10.31 -24.31
N LEU A 212 -10.04 -9.18 -23.61
CA LEU A 212 -11.11 -8.20 -23.83
C LEU A 212 -11.11 -7.68 -25.28
N ALA A 213 -9.95 -7.34 -25.84
CA ALA A 213 -9.85 -6.86 -27.21
C ALA A 213 -10.35 -7.90 -28.23
N ARG A 214 -10.06 -9.19 -28.00
CA ARG A 214 -10.59 -10.29 -28.83
C ARG A 214 -12.10 -10.43 -28.67
N GLN A 215 -12.61 -10.39 -27.44
CA GLN A 215 -14.04 -10.53 -27.16
C GLN A 215 -14.84 -9.40 -27.82
N VAL A 216 -14.38 -8.15 -27.71
CA VAL A 216 -15.04 -7.00 -28.37
C VAL A 216 -15.02 -7.14 -29.89
N ALA A 217 -13.93 -7.64 -30.47
CA ALA A 217 -13.87 -7.87 -31.91
C ALA A 217 -14.83 -8.98 -32.37
N GLU A 218 -14.96 -10.04 -31.59
CA GLU A 218 -15.92 -11.13 -31.83
C GLU A 218 -17.36 -10.65 -31.68
N GLU A 219 -17.65 -9.90 -30.61
CA GLU A 219 -18.95 -9.27 -30.37
C GLU A 219 -19.35 -8.37 -31.54
N GLN A 220 -18.45 -7.50 -32.01
CA GLN A 220 -18.72 -6.61 -33.12
C GLN A 220 -19.05 -7.39 -34.41
N ARG A 221 -18.28 -8.44 -34.71
CA ARG A 221 -18.47 -9.26 -35.92
C ARG A 221 -19.77 -10.06 -35.86
N LYS A 222 -19.96 -10.84 -34.79
CA LYS A 222 -21.09 -11.76 -34.63
C LYS A 222 -22.38 -11.02 -34.26
N GLY A 223 -22.29 -9.99 -33.44
CA GLY A 223 -23.41 -9.15 -33.05
C GLY A 223 -24.04 -8.40 -34.23
N THR A 224 -23.22 -7.90 -35.16
CA THR A 224 -23.73 -7.24 -36.38
C THR A 224 -24.51 -8.24 -37.25
N GLU A 225 -23.96 -9.44 -37.44
CA GLU A 225 -24.59 -10.51 -38.24
C GLU A 225 -25.92 -10.97 -37.61
N LEU A 226 -25.90 -11.31 -36.32
CA LEU A 226 -27.08 -11.74 -35.57
C LEU A 226 -28.17 -10.66 -35.51
N THR A 227 -27.79 -9.38 -35.40
CA THR A 227 -28.76 -8.27 -35.42
C THR A 227 -29.41 -8.12 -36.80
N ALA A 228 -28.66 -8.33 -37.89
CA ALA A 228 -29.22 -8.33 -39.24
C ALA A 228 -30.17 -9.51 -39.50
N GLN A 229 -29.83 -10.70 -38.99
CA GLN A 229 -30.70 -11.87 -39.04
C GLN A 229 -31.99 -11.64 -38.24
N LEU A 230 -31.88 -11.09 -37.02
CA LEU A 230 -33.01 -10.75 -36.17
C LEU A 230 -33.97 -9.75 -36.86
N ALA A 231 -33.41 -8.72 -37.50
CA ALA A 231 -34.18 -7.72 -38.22
C ALA A 231 -34.96 -8.32 -39.40
N THR A 232 -34.35 -9.25 -40.13
CA THR A 232 -35.02 -9.99 -41.22
C THR A 232 -36.22 -10.76 -40.67
N LEU A 233 -36.03 -11.58 -39.63
CA LEU A 233 -37.10 -12.38 -39.02
C LEU A 233 -38.27 -11.53 -38.51
N LYS A 234 -37.97 -10.36 -37.91
CA LYS A 234 -38.97 -9.43 -37.36
C LYS A 234 -39.58 -8.47 -38.38
N GLY A 235 -39.06 -8.41 -39.61
CA GLY A 235 -39.48 -7.43 -40.61
C GLY A 235 -39.11 -5.98 -40.23
N THR A 236 -38.04 -5.80 -39.46
CA THR A 236 -37.51 -4.49 -39.04
C THR A 236 -36.18 -4.18 -39.72
N THR A 237 -35.54 -3.06 -39.39
CA THR A 237 -34.19 -2.74 -39.87
C THR A 237 -33.15 -3.09 -38.81
N ALA A 238 -31.96 -3.53 -39.24
CA ALA A 238 -30.86 -3.84 -38.32
C ALA A 238 -30.48 -2.64 -37.43
N ALA A 239 -30.61 -1.41 -37.96
CA ALA A 239 -30.37 -0.20 -37.19
C ALA A 239 -31.39 -0.04 -36.04
N LEU A 240 -32.68 -0.27 -36.31
CA LEU A 240 -33.75 -0.15 -35.31
C LEU A 240 -33.61 -1.21 -34.21
N GLU A 241 -33.31 -2.47 -34.57
CA GLU A 241 -33.08 -3.53 -33.58
C GLU A 241 -31.83 -3.25 -32.73
N GLY A 242 -30.77 -2.72 -33.35
CA GLY A 242 -29.56 -2.29 -32.65
C GLY A 242 -29.82 -1.18 -31.64
N GLU A 243 -30.53 -0.12 -32.04
CA GLU A 243 -30.92 1.00 -31.16
C GLU A 243 -31.80 0.53 -30.00
N TYR A 244 -32.78 -0.35 -30.28
CA TYR A 244 -33.65 -0.90 -29.27
C TYR A 244 -32.87 -1.66 -28.20
N ARG A 245 -31.92 -2.51 -28.62
CA ARG A 245 -31.06 -3.25 -27.69
C ARG A 245 -30.14 -2.33 -26.89
N GLN A 246 -29.50 -1.35 -27.51
CA GLN A 246 -28.71 -0.36 -26.79
C GLN A 246 -29.54 0.38 -25.73
N GLY A 247 -30.79 0.71 -26.05
CA GLY A 247 -31.72 1.30 -25.09
C GLY A 247 -31.99 0.39 -23.89
N GLN A 248 -32.19 -0.92 -24.11
CA GLN A 248 -32.37 -1.89 -23.04
C GLN A 248 -31.12 -2.04 -22.18
N ALA A 249 -29.95 -2.17 -22.80
CA ALA A 249 -28.67 -2.27 -22.10
C ALA A 249 -28.40 -1.01 -21.25
N ALA A 250 -28.63 0.18 -21.82
CA ALA A 250 -28.50 1.44 -21.10
C ALA A 250 -29.44 1.53 -19.90
N GLN A 251 -30.69 1.08 -20.04
CA GLN A 251 -31.65 1.04 -18.94
C GLN A 251 -31.20 0.06 -17.84
N ALA A 252 -30.74 -1.14 -18.22
CA ALA A 252 -30.22 -2.12 -17.28
C ALA A 252 -29.00 -1.59 -16.51
N ALA A 253 -28.05 -0.99 -17.23
CA ALA A 253 -26.86 -0.36 -16.65
C ALA A 253 -27.23 0.79 -15.69
N TYR A 254 -28.22 1.63 -16.05
CA TYR A 254 -28.72 2.67 -15.16
C TYR A 254 -29.29 2.10 -13.86
N VAL A 255 -30.11 1.05 -13.94
CA VAL A 255 -30.69 0.39 -12.76
C VAL A 255 -29.60 -0.24 -11.89
N ALA A 256 -28.64 -0.93 -12.50
CA ALA A 256 -27.51 -1.52 -11.81
C ALA A 256 -26.66 -0.46 -11.09
N ALA A 257 -26.37 0.67 -11.75
CA ALA A 257 -25.63 1.78 -11.15
C ALA A 257 -26.38 2.39 -9.95
N GLN A 258 -27.71 2.54 -10.02
CA GLN A 258 -28.50 3.03 -8.89
C GLN A 258 -28.54 2.03 -7.72
N ALA A 259 -28.56 0.72 -8.00
CA ALA A 259 -28.44 -0.31 -6.98
C ALA A 259 -27.07 -0.28 -6.30
N ALA A 260 -25.98 -0.20 -7.08
CA ALA A 260 -24.62 -0.10 -6.56
C ALA A 260 -24.42 1.14 -5.68
N LYS A 261 -24.97 2.30 -6.08
CA LYS A 261 -24.93 3.52 -5.27
C LYS A 261 -25.64 3.35 -3.92
N ARG A 262 -26.81 2.71 -3.89
CA ARG A 262 -27.53 2.44 -2.64
C ARG A 262 -26.75 1.49 -1.74
N ALA A 263 -26.23 0.40 -2.30
CA ALA A 263 -25.41 -0.55 -1.55
C ALA A 263 -24.15 0.11 -0.95
N ALA A 264 -23.46 0.96 -1.71
CA ALA A 264 -22.30 1.69 -1.23
C ALA A 264 -22.64 2.66 -0.08
N ALA A 265 -23.79 3.35 -0.16
CA ALA A 265 -24.26 4.22 0.91
C ALA A 265 -24.61 3.44 2.19
N GLU A 266 -25.23 2.27 2.05
CA GLU A 266 -25.56 1.39 3.18
C GLU A 266 -24.31 0.82 3.85
N GLU A 267 -23.33 0.37 3.06
CA GLU A 267 -22.03 -0.09 3.54
C GLU A 267 -21.30 1.01 4.32
N GLN A 268 -21.30 2.24 3.80
CA GLN A 268 -20.67 3.37 4.46
C GLN A 268 -21.38 3.72 5.78
N ALA A 269 -22.71 3.72 5.80
CA ALA A 269 -23.49 3.92 7.01
C ALA A 269 -23.22 2.83 8.07
N ARG A 270 -23.04 1.56 7.65
CA ARG A 270 -22.64 0.46 8.54
C ARG A 270 -21.26 0.70 9.14
N ARG A 271 -20.27 1.08 8.32
CA ARG A 271 -18.91 1.36 8.80
C ARG A 271 -18.88 2.53 9.77
N GLU A 272 -19.67 3.58 9.52
CA GLU A 272 -19.80 4.71 10.43
C GLU A 272 -20.47 4.31 11.75
N ALA A 273 -21.50 3.46 11.70
CA ALA A 273 -22.14 2.90 12.89
C ALA A 273 -21.20 2.00 13.70
N ASP A 274 -20.43 1.13 13.04
CA ASP A 274 -19.45 0.25 13.68
C ASP A 274 -18.31 1.06 14.31
N ALA A 275 -17.84 2.10 13.63
CA ALA A 275 -16.85 3.05 14.16
C ALA A 275 -17.38 3.81 15.38
N ALA A 276 -18.65 4.23 15.35
CA ALA A 276 -19.31 4.87 16.48
C ALA A 276 -19.50 3.90 17.66
N ALA A 277 -19.86 2.63 17.39
CA ALA A 277 -20.00 1.60 18.41
C ALA A 277 -18.67 1.23 19.06
N THR A 278 -17.59 1.11 18.27
CA THR A 278 -16.23 0.91 18.81
C THR A 278 -15.75 2.11 19.61
N ALA A 279 -16.01 3.34 19.16
CA ALA A 279 -15.70 4.55 19.93
C ALA A 279 -16.48 4.61 21.27
N ALA A 280 -17.76 4.25 21.27
CA ALA A 280 -18.58 4.18 22.49
C ALA A 280 -18.11 3.07 23.45
N ALA A 281 -17.75 1.90 22.93
CA ALA A 281 -17.18 0.81 23.73
C ALA A 281 -15.82 1.18 24.34
N ALA A 282 -14.97 1.90 23.59
CA ALA A 282 -13.70 2.43 24.11
C ALA A 282 -13.92 3.49 25.20
N ALA A 283 -14.95 4.33 25.08
CA ALA A 283 -15.32 5.30 26.11
C ALA A 283 -15.88 4.63 27.38
N ALA A 284 -16.65 3.54 27.25
CA ALA A 284 -17.18 2.78 28.39
C ALA A 284 -16.13 1.92 29.13
N GLN A 285 -15.00 1.60 28.48
CA GLN A 285 -13.87 0.88 29.09
C GLN A 285 -12.87 1.79 29.80
N GLN A 286 -13.02 3.13 29.71
CA GLN A 286 -12.28 4.02 30.60
C GLN A 286 -12.78 3.81 32.05
N PRO A 287 -11.92 3.41 33.00
CA PRO A 287 -12.32 3.29 34.40
C PRO A 287 -12.83 4.65 34.86
N ASN A 288 -14.02 4.66 35.45
CA ASN A 288 -14.64 5.82 36.08
C ASN A 288 -13.61 6.44 37.06
N ALA A 289 -12.90 7.47 36.63
CA ALA A 289 -12.06 8.25 37.52
C ALA A 289 -13.03 8.91 38.51
N ALA A 290 -13.03 8.42 39.74
CA ALA A 290 -13.88 8.87 40.82
C ALA A 290 -13.96 10.41 40.83
N PRO A 291 -15.14 11.01 41.05
CA PRO A 291 -15.26 12.46 41.07
C PRO A 291 -14.29 13.01 42.12
N ALA A 292 -13.39 13.89 41.67
CA ALA A 292 -12.46 14.59 42.53
C ALA A 292 -13.25 15.23 43.68
N ARG A 293 -12.93 14.83 44.92
CA ARG A 293 -13.50 15.44 46.12
C ARG A 293 -13.23 16.95 46.07
N PRO A 294 -14.19 17.82 46.45
CA PRO A 294 -13.93 19.24 46.57
C PRO A 294 -12.91 19.44 47.69
N VAL A 295 -11.74 19.95 47.33
CA VAL A 295 -10.76 20.46 48.30
C VAL A 295 -11.36 21.70 48.96
N GLY A 296 -11.68 21.56 50.24
CA GLY A 296 -11.99 22.69 51.13
C GLY A 296 -10.79 23.63 51.30
N PRO A 297 -11.03 24.85 51.80
CA PRO A 297 -10.21 26.02 51.48
C PRO A 297 -8.87 26.02 52.24
N ALA A 298 -7.78 26.32 51.53
CA ALA A 298 -6.50 26.69 52.12
C ALA A 298 -6.36 28.22 52.18
N PRO A 299 -5.62 28.76 53.16
CA PRO A 299 -5.89 30.08 53.76
C PRO A 299 -5.39 31.27 52.94
N ALA A 300 -6.04 32.42 53.20
CA ALA A 300 -5.73 33.71 52.62
C ALA A 300 -4.28 34.15 52.87
N ASN A 301 -3.65 34.69 51.83
CA ASN A 301 -2.43 35.51 51.92
C ASN A 301 -2.66 36.84 51.17
N PRO A 302 -1.95 37.92 51.54
CA PRO A 302 -2.53 39.25 51.66
C PRO A 302 -2.60 40.03 50.35
N VAL A 303 -3.55 40.97 50.32
CA VAL A 303 -3.79 41.95 49.26
C VAL A 303 -2.52 42.76 48.98
N GLN A 304 -2.04 42.74 47.74
CA GLN A 304 -1.12 43.75 47.23
C GLN A 304 -1.94 44.92 46.64
N PRO A 305 -1.67 46.18 47.01
CA PRO A 305 -2.41 47.33 46.50
C PRO A 305 -2.03 47.65 45.04
N ASN A 306 -3.04 47.79 44.18
CA ASN A 306 -2.89 48.21 42.79
C ASN A 306 -2.36 49.65 42.68
N PRO A 307 -1.45 49.94 41.74
CA PRO A 307 -1.12 51.32 41.38
C PRO A 307 -2.19 51.92 40.44
N VAL A 308 -2.60 53.14 40.77
CA VAL A 308 -3.59 53.96 40.04
C VAL A 308 -2.99 54.46 38.70
N PRO A 309 -3.72 54.42 37.58
CA PRO A 309 -3.26 54.99 36.31
C PRO A 309 -3.50 56.51 36.27
N PRO A 310 -2.55 57.32 35.76
CA PRO A 310 -2.80 58.75 35.53
C PRO A 310 -3.51 58.98 34.19
N ARG A 311 -4.48 59.88 34.19
CA ARG A 311 -4.97 60.66 33.04
C ARG A 311 -5.35 62.06 33.56
N PRO A 312 -5.31 63.14 32.76
CA PRO A 312 -4.60 63.38 31.50
C PRO A 312 -3.23 64.08 31.69
#